data_AF-A0A531LMF3-F1
#
_entry.id   AF-A0A531LMF3-F1
#
_cell.length_a   1.000
_cell.length_b   1.000
_cell.length_c   1.000
_cell.angle_alpha   90.00
_cell.angle_beta   90.00
_cell.angle_gamma   90.00
#
_symmetry.space_group_name_H-M   'P 1'
#
loop_
_entity.id
_entity.type
_entity.pdbx_description
1 polymer ?
#
loop_
_entity_poly.entity_id
_entity_poly.type
_entity_poly.pdbx_seq_one_letter_code
_entity_poly.pdbx_strand_id
1 'polypeptide(L)'
;MYVIRMKNCAFFARHGVLDEEEALGQRFYVDASLTVEPGRALVDDAIGETVNYGVAFTVIEEIITGHRRFLIEALALEVAKALTERFPQIR
;
A
#
# COMPACT_ATOMS: atom_id res chain seq x y z
N MET A 1 17.02 6.52 9.27
CA MET A 1 15.78 6.14 8.58
C MET A 1 15.38 7.26 7.64
N TYR A 2 14.78 6.92 6.50
CA TYR A 2 14.19 7.88 5.55
C TYR A 2 12.75 7.46 5.26
N VAL A 3 11.96 8.35 4.65
CA VAL A 3 10.55 8.10 4.38
C VAL A 3 10.28 8.15 2.89
N ILE A 4 9.67 7.09 2.35
CA ILE A 4 9.08 7.09 1.01
C ILE A 4 7.59 7.42 1.17
N ARG A 5 7.11 8.44 0.46
CA ARG A 5 5.70 8.86 0.48
C ARG A 5 5.05 8.66 -0.87
N MET A 6 3.96 7.90 -0.87
CA MET A 6 3.02 7.80 -1.98
C MET A 6 1.74 8.49 -1.54
N LYS A 7 1.30 9.48 -2.33
CA LYS A 7 0.19 10.36 -1.97
C LYS A 7 -0.91 10.29 -3.01
N ASN A 8 -2.15 10.30 -2.52
CA ASN A 8 -3.36 10.36 -3.34
C ASN A 8 -3.44 9.23 -4.37
N CYS A 9 -2.98 8.02 -4.00
CA CYS A 9 -3.07 6.85 -4.86
C CYS A 9 -4.54 6.46 -4.99
N ALA A 10 -5.10 6.61 -6.19
CA ALA A 10 -6.52 6.45 -6.43
C ALA A 10 -6.82 5.08 -7.06
N PHE A 11 -7.69 4.31 -6.41
CA PHE A 11 -8.11 2.99 -6.86
C PHE A 11 -9.63 2.92 -6.90
N PHE A 12 -10.18 2.22 -7.89
CA PHE A 12 -11.62 1.99 -7.94
C PHE A 12 -11.92 0.62 -7.34
N ALA A 13 -12.78 0.58 -6.31
CA ALA A 13 -13.11 -0.64 -5.60
C ALA A 13 -14.54 -0.62 -5.06
N ARG A 14 -14.99 -1.80 -4.63
CA ARG A 14 -16.33 -2.03 -4.04
C ARG A 14 -16.16 -2.45 -2.59
N HIS A 15 -15.97 -1.47 -1.74
CA HIS A 15 -15.86 -1.64 -0.30
C HIS A 15 -16.88 -0.77 0.41
N GLY A 16 -17.20 -1.17 1.63
CA GLY A 16 -18.18 -0.48 2.46
C GLY A 16 -19.30 -1.39 2.93
N VAL A 17 -20.09 -0.87 3.85
CA VAL A 17 -21.13 -1.61 4.60
C VAL A 17 -22.45 -1.61 3.83
N LEU A 18 -22.72 -0.56 3.05
CA LEU A 18 -24.00 -0.37 2.38
C LEU A 18 -24.05 -1.16 1.07
N ASP A 19 -25.24 -1.65 0.72
CA ASP A 19 -25.47 -2.42 -0.52
C ASP A 19 -25.21 -1.55 -1.76
N GLU A 20 -25.45 -0.25 -1.68
CA GLU A 20 -25.16 0.72 -2.75
C GLU A 20 -23.65 0.85 -3.02
N GLU A 21 -22.81 0.71 -1.99
CA GLU A 21 -21.35 0.77 -2.14
C GLU A 21 -20.82 -0.47 -2.88
N GLU A 22 -21.47 -1.61 -2.69
CA GLU A 22 -21.19 -2.83 -3.44
C GLU A 22 -21.66 -2.71 -4.90
N ALA A 23 -22.85 -2.16 -5.13
CA ALA A 23 -23.40 -2.05 -6.47
C ALA A 23 -22.65 -1.04 -7.34
N LEU A 24 -22.40 0.16 -6.80
CA LEU A 24 -21.83 1.28 -7.57
C LEU A 24 -20.30 1.29 -7.55
N GLY A 25 -19.69 0.93 -6.41
CA GLY A 25 -18.27 1.16 -6.18
C GLY A 25 -17.91 2.65 -6.11
N GLN A 26 -16.68 2.93 -5.67
CA GLN A 26 -16.19 4.30 -5.55
C GLN A 26 -14.66 4.35 -5.64
N ARG A 27 -14.11 5.57 -5.73
CA ARG A 27 -12.66 5.78 -5.65
C ARG A 27 -12.22 5.77 -4.19
N PHE A 28 -11.27 4.91 -3.87
CA PHE A 28 -10.54 4.92 -2.61
C PHE A 28 -9.19 5.59 -2.83
N TYR A 29 -8.85 6.53 -1.96
CA TYR A 29 -7.57 7.22 -1.97
C TYR A 29 -6.71 6.69 -0.84
N VAL A 30 -5.51 6.23 -1.18
CA VAL A 30 -4.54 5.72 -0.22
C VAL A 30 -3.34 6.65 -0.17
N ASP A 31 -2.99 7.04 1.04
CA ASP A 31 -1.72 7.64 1.37
C ASP A 31 -0.87 6.61 2.10
N ALA A 32 0.33 6.33 1.59
CA ALA A 32 1.28 5.43 2.22
C ALA A 32 2.57 6.18 2.58
N SER A 33 3.03 5.99 3.81
CA SER A 33 4.32 6.50 4.30
C SER A 33 5.12 5.33 4.83
N LEU A 34 6.20 4.98 4.13
CA LEU A 34 7.05 3.85 4.47
C LEU A 34 8.30 4.40 5.16
N THR A 35 8.46 4.10 6.44
CA THR A 35 9.70 4.38 7.16
C THR A 35 10.68 3.27 6.87
N VAL A 36 11.80 3.59 6.23
CA VAL A 36 12.75 2.60 5.73
C VAL A 36 14.09 2.73 6.44
N GLU A 37 14.62 1.60 6.90
CA GLU A 37 15.99 1.50 7.38
C GLU A 37 16.97 1.55 6.19
N PRO A 38 17.96 2.46 6.21
CA PRO A 38 18.94 2.54 5.14
C PRO A 38 19.85 1.30 5.11
N GLY A 39 19.90 0.61 3.96
CA GLY A 39 20.84 -0.47 3.67
C GLY A 39 22.02 -0.01 2.79
N ARG A 40 22.91 -0.95 2.42
CA ARG A 40 24.04 -0.67 1.50
C ARG A 40 23.57 -0.21 0.11
N ALA A 41 22.41 -0.72 -0.35
CA ALA A 41 21.61 -0.25 -1.48
C ALA A 41 21.70 1.24 -1.84
N LEU A 42 21.61 2.11 -0.83
CA LEU A 42 21.50 3.55 -1.01
C LEU A 42 22.86 4.21 -1.26
N VAL A 43 23.94 3.55 -0.85
CA VAL A 43 25.31 3.98 -1.11
C VAL A 43 25.72 3.59 -2.53
N ASP A 44 25.22 2.44 -2.99
CA ASP A 44 25.58 1.86 -4.29
C ASP A 44 24.60 2.20 -5.44
N ASP A 45 23.60 3.06 -5.17
CA ASP A 45 22.52 3.46 -6.10
C ASP A 45 21.84 2.26 -6.79
N ALA A 46 21.61 1.19 -6.04
CA ALA A 46 21.10 -0.08 -6.55
C ALA A 46 19.67 -0.34 -6.03
N ILE A 47 18.73 -0.54 -6.96
CA ILE A 47 17.32 -0.89 -6.66
C ILE A 47 17.20 -2.22 -5.90
N GLY A 48 18.18 -3.12 -6.03
CA GLY A 48 18.10 -4.49 -5.53
C GLY A 48 17.97 -4.64 -4.01
N GLU A 49 18.37 -3.63 -3.22
CA GLU A 49 18.42 -3.73 -1.76
C GLU A 49 17.53 -2.68 -1.03
N THR A 50 16.79 -1.84 -1.77
CA THR A 50 15.89 -0.81 -1.23
C THR A 50 14.41 -1.17 -1.42
N VAL A 51 13.52 -0.44 -0.74
CA VAL A 51 12.08 -0.57 -0.96
C VAL A 51 11.72 0.02 -2.32
N ASN A 52 11.39 -0.85 -3.28
CA ASN A 52 10.89 -0.43 -4.59
C ASN A 52 9.45 0.08 -4.45
N TYR A 53 9.27 1.40 -4.56
CA TYR A 53 7.97 2.04 -4.44
C TYR A 53 6.97 1.60 -5.52
N GLY A 54 7.43 1.23 -6.72
CA GLY A 54 6.57 0.71 -7.78
C GLY A 54 5.96 -0.64 -7.39
N VAL A 55 6.76 -1.53 -6.80
CA VAL A 55 6.26 -2.81 -6.26
C VAL A 55 5.35 -2.56 -5.06
N ALA A 56 5.70 -1.63 -4.16
CA ALA A 56 4.83 -1.28 -3.04
C ALA A 56 3.47 -0.72 -3.51
N PHE A 57 3.45 0.10 -4.55
CA PHE A 57 2.23 0.60 -5.17
C PHE A 57 1.37 -0.56 -5.72
N THR A 58 1.97 -1.50 -6.44
CA THR A 58 1.26 -2.69 -6.95
C THR A 58 0.67 -3.53 -5.82
N VAL A 59 1.39 -3.75 -4.72
CA VAL A 59 0.86 -4.46 -3.54
C VAL A 59 -0.36 -3.74 -2.96
N ILE A 60 -0.30 -2.40 -2.86
CA ILE A 60 -1.44 -1.59 -2.41
C ILE A 60 -2.62 -1.76 -3.39
N GLU A 61 -2.37 -1.63 -4.69
CA GLU A 61 -3.39 -1.76 -5.73
C GLU A 61 -4.10 -3.12 -5.68
N GLU A 62 -3.34 -4.22 -5.59
CA GLU A 62 -3.88 -5.58 -5.54
C GLU A 62 -4.81 -5.79 -4.33
N ILE A 63 -4.45 -5.24 -3.17
CA ILE A 63 -5.26 -5.37 -1.95
C ILE A 63 -6.52 -4.51 -2.04
N ILE A 64 -6.39 -3.25 -2.48
CA ILE A 64 -7.52 -2.32 -2.56
C ILE A 64 -8.49 -2.71 -3.68
N THR A 65 -8.03 -3.25 -4.80
CA THR A 65 -8.91 -3.65 -5.91
C THR A 65 -9.39 -5.09 -5.82
N GLY A 66 -8.84 -5.86 -4.88
CA GLY A 66 -9.13 -7.28 -4.68
C GLY A 66 -10.40 -7.53 -3.88
N HIS A 67 -10.26 -8.25 -2.76
CA HIS A 67 -11.42 -8.73 -2.01
C HIS A 67 -12.19 -7.60 -1.34
N ARG A 68 -13.53 -7.64 -1.46
CA ARG A 68 -14.40 -6.70 -0.75
C ARG A 68 -14.13 -6.76 0.76
N ARG A 69 -14.00 -5.57 1.35
CA ARG A 69 -14.01 -5.33 2.79
C ARG A 69 -15.14 -4.37 3.13
N PHE A 70 -15.68 -4.52 4.34
CA PHE A 70 -16.66 -3.60 4.89
C PHE A 70 -16.02 -2.34 5.50
N LEU A 71 -14.77 -2.47 5.97
CA LEU A 71 -14.05 -1.46 6.73
C LEU A 71 -12.77 -1.06 6.02
N ILE A 72 -12.51 0.25 5.93
CA ILE A 72 -11.25 0.77 5.39
C ILE A 72 -10.09 0.52 6.36
N GLU A 73 -10.37 0.35 7.64
CA GLU A 73 -9.43 -0.02 8.68
C GLU A 73 -8.85 -1.41 8.43
N ALA A 74 -9.69 -2.36 7.98
CA ALA A 74 -9.26 -3.69 7.60
C ALA A 74 -8.34 -3.66 6.37
N LEU A 75 -8.69 -2.83 5.37
CA LEU A 75 -7.84 -2.62 4.19
C LEU A 75 -6.49 -2.01 4.57
N ALA A 76 -6.49 -0.97 5.41
CA ALA A 76 -5.27 -0.32 5.86
C ALA A 76 -4.34 -1.30 6.60
N LEU A 77 -4.90 -2.14 7.47
CA LEU A 77 -4.13 -3.16 8.19
C LEU A 77 -3.59 -4.24 7.24
N GLU A 78 -4.38 -4.68 6.28
CA GLU A 78 -3.99 -5.68 5.28
C GLU A 78 -2.85 -5.18 4.40
N VAL A 79 -2.96 -3.93 3.91
CA VAL A 79 -1.89 -3.22 3.20
C VAL A 79 -0.62 -3.13 4.07
N ALA A 80 -0.74 -2.68 5.32
CA ALA A 80 0.42 -2.53 6.20
C ALA A 80 1.13 -3.87 6.47
N LYS A 81 0.38 -4.96 6.67
CA LYS A 81 0.93 -6.30 6.85
C LYS A 81 1.63 -6.80 5.59
N ALA A 82 0.98 -6.69 4.43
CA ALA A 82 1.56 -7.15 3.18
C ALA A 82 2.85 -6.38 2.83
N LEU A 83 2.88 -5.07 3.06
CA LEU A 83 4.07 -4.26 2.82
C LEU A 83 5.21 -4.62 3.77
N THR A 84 4.95 -4.79 5.07
CA THR A 84 5.99 -5.13 6.05
C THR A 84 6.49 -6.57 5.91
N GLU A 85 5.64 -7.50 5.48
CA GLU A 85 6.02 -8.88 5.14
C GLU A 85 6.88 -8.92 3.86
N ARG A 86 6.49 -8.15 2.83
CA ARG A 86 7.22 -8.09 1.55
C ARG A 86 8.55 -7.36 1.66
N PHE A 87 8.63 -6.34 2.52
CA PHE A 87 9.80 -5.48 2.67
C PHE A 87 10.23 -5.41 4.15
N PRO A 88 11.14 -6.30 4.58
CA PRO A 88 11.64 -6.33 5.96
C PRO A 88 12.36 -5.06 6.41
N GLN A 89 12.74 -4.18 5.48
CA GLN A 89 13.35 -2.87 5.76
C GLN A 89 12.35 -1.83 6.28
N ILE A 90 11.03 -2.08 6.16
CA ILE A 90 9.99 -1.17 6.65
C ILE A 90 9.84 -1.34 8.17
N ARG A 91 9.80 -0.22 8.89
CA ARG A 91 9.62 -0.14 10.35
C ARG A 91 8.38 0.65 10.75
#